data_AF-A0A1X0NCD9-F1
#
_entry.id   AF-A0A1X0NCD9-F1
#
_cell.length_a   1.000
_cell.length_b   1.000
_cell.length_c   1.000
_cell.angle_alpha   90.00
_cell.angle_beta   90.00
_cell.angle_gamma   90.00
#
_symmetry.space_group_name_H-M   'P 1'
#
loop_
_entity.id
_entity.type
_entity.pdbx_description
1 polymer ?
#
loop_
_entity_poly.entity_id
_entity_poly.type
_entity_poly.pdbx_seq_one_letter_code
_entity_poly.pdbx_strand_id
1 'polypeptide(L)' 'MDSGPAEPIPIFVTKQRSDRAERLRAVNYARASVGLAGFKLSALDEENARAYVEGEVTLDEFLGRSIPSA' A
#
# COMPACT_ATOMS: atom_id res chain seq x y z
N MET A 1 -38.29 12.83 -7.21
CA MET A 1 -37.04 13.37 -6.62
C MET A 1 -35.97 13.02 -7.64
N ASP A 2 -35.67 13.95 -8.51
CA ASP A 2 -34.77 13.76 -9.64
C ASP A 2 -33.33 13.71 -9.08
N SER A 3 -32.76 12.50 -9.02
CA SER A 3 -31.39 12.30 -8.58
C SER A 3 -30.48 12.75 -9.73
N GLY A 4 -30.09 14.02 -9.70
CA GLY A 4 -29.14 14.59 -10.67
C GLY A 4 -27.87 13.74 -10.78
N PRO A 5 -27.13 13.82 -11.90
CA PRO A 5 -25.96 12.98 -12.13
C PRO A 5 -24.96 13.21 -11.00
N ALA A 6 -24.61 12.14 -10.29
CA ALA A 6 -23.60 12.18 -9.25
C ALA A 6 -22.33 12.82 -9.81
N GLU A 7 -21.83 13.86 -9.15
CA GLU A 7 -20.62 14.56 -9.60
C GLU A 7 -19.48 13.55 -9.79
N PRO A 8 -18.69 13.66 -10.87
CA PRO A 8 -17.59 12.77 -11.12
C PRO A 8 -16.59 12.87 -9.97
N ILE A 9 -16.30 11.74 -9.33
CA ILE A 9 -15.34 11.66 -8.24
C ILE A 9 -14.00 12.23 -8.74
N PRO A 10 -13.37 13.17 -8.00
CA PRO A 10 -12.13 13.79 -8.44
C PRO A 10 -11.06 12.73 -8.77
N ILE A 11 -10.36 12.94 -9.90
CA ILE A 11 -9.38 12.01 -10.49
C ILE A 11 -8.31 11.56 -9.48
N PHE A 12 -7.97 12.42 -8.52
CA PHE A 12 -7.02 12.09 -7.45
C PHE A 12 -7.51 10.97 -6.54
N VAL A 13 -8.79 10.95 -6.18
CA VAL A 13 -9.40 9.91 -5.32
C VAL A 13 -9.51 8.58 -6.06
N THR A 14 -9.80 8.60 -7.36
CA THR A 14 -9.87 7.38 -8.18
C THR A 14 -8.50 6.79 -8.46
N LYS A 15 -7.48 7.63 -8.73
CA LYS A 15 -6.09 7.18 -8.88
C LYS A 15 -5.52 6.60 -7.59
N GLN A 16 -5.75 7.27 -6.46
CA GLN A 16 -5.30 6.78 -5.15
C GLN A 16 -5.97 5.43 -4.78
N ARG A 17 -7.24 5.22 -5.19
CA ARG A 17 -7.93 3.93 -5.08
C ARG A 17 -7.44 2.88 -6.08
N SER A 18 -7.08 3.23 -7.32
CA SER A 18 -6.48 2.28 -8.27
C SER A 18 -5.12 1.78 -7.81
N ASP A 19 -4.35 2.65 -7.16
CA ASP A 19 -3.00 2.34 -6.69
C ASP A 19 -3.01 1.36 -5.52
N ARG A 20 -4.03 1.37 -4.66
CA ARG A 20 -4.14 0.44 -3.51
C ARG A 20 -4.09 -1.03 -3.94
N ALA A 21 -4.80 -1.40 -5.01
CA ALA A 21 -4.83 -2.78 -5.49
C ALA A 21 -3.46 -3.23 -6.01
N GLU A 22 -2.72 -2.33 -6.67
CA GLU A 22 -1.36 -2.58 -7.12
C GLU A 22 -0.38 -2.74 -5.95
N ARG A 23 -0.42 -1.83 -4.98
CA ARG A 23 0.40 -1.89 -3.77
C ARG A 23 0.12 -3.16 -2.98
N LEU A 24 -1.14 -3.56 -2.84
CA LEU A 24 -1.52 -4.80 -2.16
C LEU A 24 -0.94 -6.04 -2.87
N ARG A 25 -1.00 -6.10 -4.20
CA ARG A 25 -0.40 -7.20 -4.97
C ARG A 25 1.12 -7.26 -4.75
N ALA A 26 1.80 -6.11 -4.81
CA ALA A 26 3.25 -6.05 -4.58
C ALA A 26 3.62 -6.50 -3.16
N VAL A 27 2.92 -6.02 -2.12
CA VAL A 27 3.15 -6.41 -0.73
C VAL A 27 2.88 -7.89 -0.50
N ASN A 28 1.81 -8.44 -1.06
CA ASN A 28 1.51 -9.87 -0.91
C ASN A 28 2.56 -10.75 -1.61
N TYR A 29 3.05 -10.33 -2.78
CA TYR A 29 4.16 -11.02 -3.46
C TYR A 29 5.43 -11.02 -2.60
N ALA A 30 5.79 -9.87 -2.01
CA ALA A 30 6.94 -9.76 -1.12
C ALA A 30 6.78 -10.65 0.12
N ARG A 31 5.61 -10.62 0.80
CA ARG A 31 5.28 -11.50 1.93
C ARG A 31 5.42 -12.99 1.57
N ALA A 32 4.87 -13.39 0.44
CA ALA A 32 4.97 -14.77 -0.03
C ALA A 32 6.43 -15.19 -0.29
N SER A 33 7.22 -14.29 -0.87
CA SER A 33 8.64 -14.53 -1.17
C SER A 33 9.47 -14.70 0.12
N VAL A 34 9.23 -13.85 1.11
CA VAL A 34 9.87 -13.93 2.44
C VAL A 34 9.48 -15.24 3.15
N GLY A 35 8.19 -15.59 3.13
CA GLY A 35 7.69 -16.84 3.71
C GLY A 35 8.24 -18.09 3.02
N LEU A 36 8.37 -18.06 1.69
CA LEU A 36 8.97 -19.15 0.90
C LEU A 36 10.44 -19.37 1.29
N ALA A 37 11.16 -18.31 1.62
CA ALA A 37 12.54 -18.37 2.10
C ALA A 37 12.65 -18.77 3.59
N GLY A 38 11.54 -19.04 4.28
CA GLY A 38 11.51 -19.46 5.69
C GLY A 38 11.62 -18.31 6.70
N PHE A 39 11.56 -17.06 6.25
CA PHE A 39 11.60 -15.88 7.11
C PHE A 39 10.18 -15.42 7.48
N LYS A 40 10.09 -14.58 8.51
CA LYS A 40 8.87 -13.87 8.89
C LYS A 40 9.18 -12.39 8.96
N LEU A 41 8.26 -11.56 8.46
CA LEU A 41 8.36 -10.12 8.64
C LEU A 41 8.22 -9.76 10.11
N SER A 42 8.90 -8.69 10.52
CA SER A 42 8.68 -8.11 11.85
C SER A 42 7.34 -7.40 11.92
N ALA A 43 6.83 -7.14 13.14
CA ALA A 43 5.60 -6.37 13.30
C ALA A 43 5.71 -4.95 12.73
N LEU A 44 6.90 -4.34 12.80
CA LEU A 44 7.17 -3.01 12.25
C LEU A 44 7.10 -3.02 10.71
N ASP A 45 7.66 -4.04 10.07
CA ASP A 45 7.61 -4.19 8.62
C ASP A 45 6.17 -4.42 8.12
N GLU A 46 5.40 -5.21 8.87
CA GLU A 46 3.99 -5.46 8.56
C GLU A 46 3.14 -4.18 8.67
N GLU A 47 3.40 -3.34 9.67
CA GLU A 47 2.73 -2.06 9.83
C GLU A 47 3.11 -1.07 8.73
N ASN A 48 4.40 -1.00 8.37
CA ASN A 48 4.87 -0.15 7.27
C ASN A 48 4.25 -0.59 5.92
N ALA A 49 4.17 -1.90 5.68
CA ALA A 49 3.52 -2.45 4.48
C ALA A 49 2.02 -2.14 4.43
N ARG A 50 1.31 -2.21 5.56
CA ARG A 50 -0.11 -1.80 5.67
C ARG A 50 -0.27 -0.32 5.32
N ALA A 51 0.54 0.56 5.93
CA ALA A 51 0.50 1.99 5.67
C ALA A 51 0.72 2.32 4.19
N TYR A 52 1.66 1.63 3.53
CA TYR A 52 1.90 1.81 2.09
C TYR A 52 0.70 1.38 1.23
N VAL A 53 0.11 0.21 1.52
CA VAL A 53 -1.08 -0.31 0.82
C VAL A 53 -2.26 0.64 0.94
N GLU A 54 -2.54 1.13 2.14
CA GLU A 54 -3.64 2.07 2.38
C GLU A 54 -3.34 3.49 1.87
N GLY A 55 -2.10 3.75 1.45
CA GLY A 55 -1.65 5.04 0.95
C GLY A 55 -1.50 6.10 2.02
N GLU A 56 -1.27 5.68 3.26
CA GLU A 56 -0.88 6.53 4.39
C GLU A 56 0.57 7.02 4.25
N VAL A 57 1.40 6.29 3.50
CA VAL A 57 2.77 6.67 3.16
C VAL A 57 3.06 6.52 1.67
N THR A 58 4.01 7.32 1.18
CA THR A 58 4.58 7.21 -0.16
C THR A 58 5.53 6.02 -0.28
N LEU A 59 5.94 5.69 -1.51
CA LEU A 59 6.95 4.64 -1.74
C LEU A 59 8.30 5.00 -1.10
N ASP A 60 8.74 6.26 -1.21
CA ASP A 60 10.01 6.71 -0.66
C ASP A 60 10.03 6.61 0.87
N GLU A 61 8.93 6.99 1.54
CA GLU A 61 8.77 6.82 2.98
C GLU A 61 8.71 5.34 3.39
N PHE A 62 8.03 4.50 2.63
CA PHE A 62 7.99 3.06 2.85
C PHE A 62 9.39 2.44 2.79
N LEU A 63 10.19 2.81 1.79
CA LEU A 63 11.57 2.34 1.62
C LEU A 63 12.49 2.88 2.73
N GLY A 64 12.38 4.17 3.04
CA GLY A 64 13.19 4.80 4.09
C GLY A 64 12.96 4.22 5.48
N ARG A 65 11.73 3.79 5.80
CA ARG A 65 11.39 3.14 7.07
C ARG A 65 11.84 1.68 7.17
N SER A 66 12.02 1.01 6.03
CA SER A 66 12.38 -0.43 5.96
C SER A 66 13.88 -0.68 6.00
N ILE A 67 14.71 0.36 5.83
CA ILE A 67 16.16 0.26 5.85
C ILE A 67 16.64 0.70 7.24
N PRO A 68 17.27 -0.17 8.04
CA PRO A 68 17.90 0.25 9.28
C PRO A 68 18.95 1.33 8.97
N SER A 69 18.94 2.44 9.72
CA SER A 69 20.04 3.40 9.64
C SER A 69 21.33 2.66 10.02
N ALA A 70 22.29 2.64 9.09
CA ALA A 70 23.63 2.09 9.32
C ALA A 70 24.38 2.88 10.40
#